data_AF-A0A7V2K6D6-F1
#
_entry.id   AF-A0A7V2K6D6-F1
#
_cell.length_a   1.000
_cell.length_b   1.000
_cell.length_c   1.000
_cell.angle_alpha   90.00
_cell.angle_beta   90.00
_cell.angle_gamma   90.00
#
_symmetry.space_group_name_H-M   'P 1'
#
loop_
_entity.id
_entity.type
_entity.pdbx_description
1 polymer ?
#
loop_
_entity_poly.entity_id
_entity_poly.type
_entity_poly.pdbx_seq_one_letter_code
_entity_poly.pdbx_strand_id
1 'polypeptide(L)'
;MNSPVENKQGDIRPRAPVVVVLGHVDHGKSSILEAIKDLKITERESGGITQHIGAYEVEHQGKKITFIDTPGHEAFSAMRSRGAKVADIAVLVVAGDEGVKPQTKEAILHIKKIGIPLIVAINKIDKPNANPQMVQHQLAKEGILVEALGGEVPSVNTSAITKQGIDTLLELILLVAEMEGLKGNWNQPGEGVIIESYLDRKRGPTATLILRNGILKLGDIIGTHSTLGRVKVLEDFQGHPLKEAHPSQPCIVLGFEDVPRVGEKVKVFSTRELAEEYLEKEKDSSSGKVFVVEPGKKVLNLLLKADVLGSLEPIEMVLQDLPQEKVVLRIVKSEIGDITDGDVRLARTADAKIIGFRVGITPIARRLAEREKIKIFLYDVIYELSQGVRKLMERMLEPEKVRVDLGKLKVLVIFKTSKNRQIVGARVIEGEIRKGALIEVFRDGEKRGRGRVINLQKNKKDVERGIKGEDCGILYEGEAKIAEGDLLVVYKEEMRKKEL
;
A
#
# COMPACT_ATOMS: atom_id res chain seq x y z
N MET A 1 16.16 4.78 -56.44
CA MET A 1 16.44 6.22 -56.32
C MET A 1 15.86 6.69 -55.00
N ASN A 2 16.73 6.90 -54.02
CA ASN A 2 16.38 7.48 -52.72
C ASN A 2 15.89 8.91 -52.94
N SER A 3 14.61 9.15 -52.70
CA SER A 3 14.13 10.50 -52.45
C SER A 3 14.28 10.76 -50.95
N PRO A 4 15.03 11.78 -50.52
CA PRO A 4 15.08 12.13 -49.12
C PRO A 4 13.69 12.60 -48.70
N VAL A 5 13.15 12.01 -47.64
CA VAL A 5 11.99 12.56 -46.95
C VAL A 5 12.42 13.92 -46.43
N GLU A 6 12.00 14.99 -47.11
CA GLU A 6 12.19 16.35 -46.64
C GLU A 6 11.57 16.45 -45.24
N ASN A 7 12.44 16.64 -44.25
CA ASN A 7 12.09 17.04 -42.90
C ASN A 7 11.35 18.39 -42.99
N LYS A 8 10.03 18.37 -43.17
CA LYS A 8 9.19 19.54 -42.88
C LYS A 8 9.43 19.87 -41.42
N GLN A 9 10.09 21.00 -41.16
CA GLN A 9 10.30 21.54 -39.81
C GLN A 9 8.99 21.40 -39.03
N GLY A 10 9.04 20.57 -37.97
CA GLY A 10 7.86 20.25 -37.17
C GLY A 10 7.18 21.52 -36.66
N ASP A 11 5.86 21.48 -36.53
CA ASP A 11 5.07 22.56 -35.96
C ASP A 11 5.32 22.60 -34.44
N ILE A 12 6.49 23.12 -34.07
CA ILE A 12 6.96 23.22 -32.70
C ILE A 12 6.31 24.46 -32.08
N ARG A 13 5.31 24.24 -31.23
CA ARG A 13 4.59 25.31 -30.52
C ARG A 13 4.77 25.17 -29.01
N PRO A 14 4.61 26.27 -28.26
CA PRO A 14 4.48 26.21 -26.81
C PRO A 14 3.38 25.21 -26.41
N ARG A 15 3.60 24.49 -25.31
CA ARG A 15 2.60 23.59 -24.73
C ARG A 15 2.42 23.89 -23.24
N ALA A 16 1.28 23.47 -22.69
CA ALA A 16 1.01 23.62 -21.27
C ALA A 16 2.03 22.84 -20.42
N PRO A 17 2.40 23.33 -19.23
CA PRO A 17 3.20 22.56 -18.29
C PRO A 17 2.41 21.39 -17.72
N VAL A 18 3.06 20.24 -17.62
CA VAL A 18 2.58 19.10 -16.82
C VAL A 18 3.22 19.18 -15.43
N VAL A 19 2.40 19.29 -14.40
CA VAL A 19 2.82 19.58 -13.02
C VAL A 19 2.49 18.38 -12.14
N VAL A 20 3.49 17.87 -11.42
CA VAL A 20 3.28 16.84 -10.39
C VAL A 20 3.31 17.48 -9.01
N VAL A 21 2.38 17.09 -8.14
CA VAL A 21 2.32 17.57 -6.75
C VAL A 21 2.80 16.49 -5.80
N LEU A 22 3.84 16.79 -5.03
CA LEU A 22 4.56 15.87 -4.14
C LEU A 22 4.61 16.43 -2.71
N GLY A 23 4.88 15.57 -1.72
CA GLY A 23 4.90 15.96 -0.30
C GLY A 23 4.43 14.84 0.64
N HIS A 24 4.53 15.06 1.96
CA HIS A 24 4.13 14.08 2.97
C HIS A 24 2.61 13.88 3.01
N VAL A 25 2.16 12.71 3.49
CA VAL A 25 0.75 12.48 3.82
C VAL A 25 0.25 13.59 4.76
N ASP A 26 -1.01 13.99 4.59
CA ASP A 26 -1.66 15.05 5.37
C ASP A 26 -1.06 16.46 5.26
N HIS A 27 -0.05 16.71 4.43
CA HIS A 27 0.42 18.08 4.16
C HIS A 27 -0.52 18.91 3.27
N GLY A 28 -1.66 18.33 2.88
CA GLY A 28 -2.72 19.01 2.14
C GLY A 28 -2.49 19.10 0.63
N LYS A 29 -1.77 18.13 0.04
CA LYS A 29 -1.62 17.99 -1.43
C LYS A 29 -2.98 17.93 -2.13
N SER A 30 -3.80 16.95 -1.75
CA SER A 30 -5.15 16.77 -2.30
C SER A 30 -6.02 17.99 -2.03
N SER A 31 -5.90 18.60 -0.84
CA SER A 31 -6.65 19.82 -0.52
C SER A 31 -6.25 21.02 -1.39
N ILE A 32 -4.96 21.19 -1.73
CA ILE A 32 -4.53 22.22 -2.69
C ILE A 32 -5.09 21.93 -4.08
N LEU A 33 -5.01 20.67 -4.54
CA LEU A 33 -5.54 20.28 -5.85
C LEU A 33 -7.06 20.49 -5.90
N GLU A 34 -7.80 20.15 -4.84
CA GLU A 34 -9.23 20.44 -4.71
C GLU A 34 -9.51 21.95 -4.71
N ALA A 35 -8.75 22.75 -3.96
CA ALA A 35 -8.91 24.20 -3.95
C ALA A 35 -8.69 24.83 -5.34
N ILE A 36 -7.73 24.31 -6.11
CA ILE A 36 -7.48 24.68 -7.50
C ILE A 36 -8.67 24.29 -8.39
N LYS A 37 -9.17 23.06 -8.26
CA LYS A 37 -10.36 22.58 -9.00
C LYS A 37 -11.57 23.46 -8.71
N ASP A 38 -11.90 23.70 -7.44
CA ASP A 38 -13.03 24.52 -7.03
C ASP A 38 -12.97 25.97 -7.54
N LEU A 39 -11.76 26.52 -7.74
CA LEU A 39 -11.58 27.88 -8.24
C LEU A 39 -11.75 27.98 -9.74
N LYS A 40 -11.41 26.93 -10.50
CA LYS A 40 -11.21 27.02 -11.95
C LYS A 40 -12.12 26.09 -12.76
N ILE A 41 -12.74 25.09 -12.14
CA ILE A 41 -13.63 24.11 -12.79
C ILE A 41 -15.05 24.40 -12.29
N THR A 42 -15.85 25.06 -13.14
CA THR A 42 -17.10 25.73 -12.71
C THR A 42 -18.36 24.84 -12.85
N GLU A 43 -18.24 23.55 -13.15
CA GLU A 43 -19.41 22.67 -13.24
C GLU A 43 -19.54 21.74 -12.02
N ARG A 44 -20.52 22.07 -11.17
CA ARG A 44 -21.06 21.15 -10.16
C ARG A 44 -21.75 19.99 -10.87
N GLU A 45 -21.15 18.81 -10.89
CA GLU A 45 -21.94 17.60 -11.08
C GLU A 45 -22.72 17.27 -9.81
N SER A 46 -24.03 17.10 -10.00
CA SER A 46 -24.90 16.42 -9.08
C SER A 46 -24.51 14.95 -9.00
N GLY A 47 -23.67 14.62 -8.02
CA GLY A 47 -23.52 13.25 -7.52
C GLY A 47 -22.18 12.59 -7.81
N GLY A 48 -21.32 12.57 -6.79
CA GLY A 48 -20.26 11.56 -6.66
C GLY A 48 -18.84 12.12 -6.81
N ILE A 49 -18.17 12.28 -5.66
CA ILE A 49 -16.72 12.15 -5.43
C ILE A 49 -15.82 12.03 -6.68
N THR A 50 -14.91 12.99 -6.87
CA THR A 50 -13.71 12.82 -7.72
C THR A 50 -12.90 11.63 -7.24
N GLN A 51 -13.01 10.46 -7.88
CA GLN A 51 -12.32 9.26 -7.41
C GLN A 51 -11.43 8.51 -8.42
N HIS A 52 -11.37 8.87 -9.70
CA HIS A 52 -10.70 7.98 -10.67
C HIS A 52 -9.90 8.64 -11.79
N ILE A 53 -9.46 9.90 -11.65
CA ILE A 53 -8.64 10.53 -12.70
C ILE A 53 -7.38 11.14 -12.09
N GLY A 54 -6.25 10.48 -12.32
CA GLY A 54 -4.92 10.87 -11.86
C GLY A 54 -4.30 12.07 -12.60
N ALA A 55 -5.03 12.70 -13.53
CA ALA A 55 -4.61 13.95 -14.16
C ALA A 55 -5.79 14.83 -14.60
N TYR A 56 -5.66 16.15 -14.45
CA TYR A 56 -6.68 17.12 -14.85
C TYR A 56 -6.06 18.40 -15.38
N GLU A 57 -6.82 19.19 -16.16
CA GLU A 57 -6.36 20.46 -16.72
C GLU A 57 -7.13 21.62 -16.08
N VAL A 58 -6.44 22.75 -15.84
CA VAL A 58 -7.06 24.00 -15.41
C VAL A 58 -6.58 25.15 -16.28
N GLU A 59 -7.42 26.16 -16.42
CA GLU A 59 -7.09 27.39 -17.12
C GLU A 59 -6.83 28.53 -16.12
N HIS A 60 -5.72 29.23 -16.31
CA HIS A 60 -5.34 30.40 -15.54
C HIS A 60 -4.77 31.46 -16.47
N GLN A 61 -5.36 32.66 -16.47
CA GLN A 61 -4.95 33.79 -17.35
C GLN A 61 -4.89 33.42 -18.85
N GLY A 62 -5.83 32.59 -19.33
CA GLY A 62 -5.86 32.14 -20.73
C GLY A 62 -4.82 31.09 -21.09
N LYS A 63 -4.06 30.57 -20.11
CA LYS A 63 -3.07 29.49 -20.28
C LYS A 63 -3.51 28.26 -19.50
N LYS A 64 -3.24 27.09 -20.08
CA LYS A 64 -3.59 25.79 -19.50
C LYS A 64 -2.45 25.26 -18.64
N ILE A 65 -2.79 24.54 -17.57
CA ILE A 65 -1.86 23.82 -16.69
C ILE A 65 -2.44 22.43 -16.47
N THR A 66 -1.66 21.40 -16.72
CA THR A 66 -2.05 20.01 -16.47
C THR A 66 -1.46 19.54 -15.16
N PHE A 67 -2.29 19.09 -14.23
CA PHE A 67 -1.86 18.52 -12.96
C PHE A 67 -1.92 16.99 -13.00
N ILE A 68 -0.91 16.33 -12.44
CA ILE A 68 -0.91 14.90 -12.12
C ILE A 68 -1.12 14.76 -10.61
N ASP A 69 -2.24 14.15 -10.23
CA ASP A 69 -2.60 13.87 -8.84
C ASP A 69 -2.06 12.48 -8.45
N THR A 70 -0.90 12.45 -7.78
CA THR A 70 -0.34 11.19 -7.27
C THR A 70 -0.73 10.97 -5.81
N PRO A 71 -1.27 9.79 -5.43
CA PRO A 71 -1.54 9.47 -4.03
C PRO A 71 -0.28 9.53 -3.15
N GLY A 72 -0.39 10.12 -1.96
CA GLY A 72 0.75 10.43 -1.09
C GLY A 72 1.32 9.28 -0.24
N HIS A 73 0.74 8.08 -0.25
CA HIS A 73 1.11 6.99 0.67
C HIS A 73 2.38 6.23 0.23
N GLU A 74 3.19 5.71 1.17
CA GLU A 74 4.48 5.04 0.91
C GLU A 74 4.40 3.94 -0.15
N ALA A 75 3.35 3.12 -0.09
CA ALA A 75 3.02 2.08 -1.08
C ALA A 75 2.95 2.57 -2.54
N PHE A 76 2.75 3.86 -2.80
CA PHE A 76 2.68 4.47 -4.15
C PHE A 76 4.00 5.12 -4.61
N SER A 77 5.14 4.74 -4.02
CA SER A 77 6.46 5.25 -4.44
C SER A 77 6.73 5.04 -5.93
N ALA A 78 6.28 3.92 -6.50
CA ALA A 78 6.36 3.64 -7.93
C ALA A 78 5.55 4.64 -8.78
N MET A 79 4.33 5.00 -8.36
CA MET A 79 3.52 6.03 -9.04
C MET A 79 4.16 7.42 -8.94
N ARG A 80 4.73 7.79 -7.79
CA ARG A 80 5.47 9.06 -7.63
C ARG A 80 6.67 9.15 -8.56
N SER A 81 7.47 8.09 -8.66
CA SER A 81 8.61 8.05 -9.57
C SER A 81 8.21 8.05 -11.05
N ARG A 82 7.02 7.55 -11.40
CA ARG A 82 6.51 7.51 -12.78
C ARG A 82 5.85 8.84 -13.18
N GLY A 83 4.99 9.42 -12.34
CA GLY A 83 4.37 10.73 -12.57
C GLY A 83 5.41 11.85 -12.68
N ALA A 84 6.45 11.82 -11.85
CA ALA A 84 7.53 12.78 -11.92
C ALA A 84 8.41 12.63 -13.18
N LYS A 85 8.47 11.46 -13.83
CA LYS A 85 9.14 11.31 -15.13
C LYS A 85 8.38 11.95 -16.28
N VAL A 86 7.06 12.14 -16.13
CA VAL A 86 6.18 12.74 -17.15
C VAL A 86 6.08 14.25 -16.96
N ALA A 87 6.10 14.71 -15.72
CA ALA A 87 6.02 16.12 -15.36
C ALA A 87 7.19 16.95 -15.88
N ASP A 88 6.88 18.21 -16.17
CA ASP A 88 7.82 19.26 -16.50
C ASP A 88 8.24 20.04 -15.25
N ILE A 89 7.33 20.18 -14.27
CA ILE A 89 7.54 20.95 -13.04
C ILE A 89 7.05 20.13 -11.84
N ALA A 90 7.80 20.16 -10.74
CA ALA A 90 7.38 19.59 -9.46
C ALA A 90 6.95 20.69 -8.50
N VAL A 91 5.79 20.51 -7.85
CA VAL A 91 5.37 21.31 -6.70
C VAL A 91 5.52 20.46 -5.44
N LEU A 92 6.40 20.89 -4.53
CA LEU A 92 6.58 20.26 -3.23
C LEU A 92 5.73 20.98 -2.18
N VAL A 93 4.71 20.28 -1.69
CA VAL A 93 3.82 20.76 -0.64
C VAL A 93 4.39 20.36 0.72
N VAL A 94 4.61 21.35 1.58
CA VAL A 94 5.07 21.16 2.96
C VAL A 94 4.16 21.92 3.90
N ALA A 95 3.67 21.26 4.94
CA ALA A 95 2.78 21.91 5.89
C ALA A 95 3.57 22.87 6.81
N GLY A 96 3.07 24.10 6.96
CA GLY A 96 3.67 25.15 7.78
C GLY A 96 3.69 24.84 9.28
N ASP A 97 2.75 24.03 9.76
CA ASP A 97 2.64 23.59 11.15
C ASP A 97 3.51 22.37 11.50
N GLU A 98 3.88 21.56 10.51
CA GLU A 98 4.61 20.32 10.73
C GLU A 98 6.06 20.31 10.24
N GLY A 99 6.36 21.10 9.19
CA GLY A 99 7.66 21.15 8.54
C GLY A 99 8.02 19.90 7.72
N VAL A 100 9.33 19.72 7.48
CA VAL A 100 9.87 18.67 6.62
C VAL A 100 9.80 17.31 7.32
N LYS A 101 9.22 16.31 6.65
CA LYS A 101 9.06 14.93 7.13
C LYS A 101 9.89 13.94 6.28
N PRO A 102 10.08 12.68 6.70
CA PRO A 102 10.83 11.69 5.93
C PRO A 102 10.38 11.55 4.47
N GLN A 103 9.07 11.48 4.22
CA GLN A 103 8.52 11.40 2.85
C GLN A 103 8.77 12.69 2.03
N THR A 104 8.86 13.85 2.69
CA THR A 104 9.28 15.10 2.03
C THR A 104 10.72 14.97 1.53
N LYS A 105 11.62 14.37 2.32
CA LYS A 105 13.02 14.14 1.92
C LYS A 105 13.13 13.17 0.74
N GLU A 106 12.34 12.11 0.75
CA GLU A 106 12.24 11.19 -0.39
C GLU A 106 11.77 11.89 -1.66
N ALA A 107 10.73 12.73 -1.55
CA ALA A 107 10.24 13.52 -2.67
C ALA A 107 11.33 14.45 -3.23
N ILE A 108 12.06 15.15 -2.36
CA ILE A 108 13.19 16.00 -2.73
C ILE A 108 14.25 15.19 -3.50
N LEU A 109 14.61 14.00 -3.02
CA LEU A 109 15.60 13.14 -3.66
C LEU A 109 15.14 12.69 -5.05
N HIS A 110 13.86 12.34 -5.21
CA HIS A 110 13.29 11.99 -6.51
C HIS A 110 13.30 13.16 -7.49
N ILE A 111 12.89 14.36 -7.05
CA ILE A 111 12.90 15.57 -7.87
C ILE A 111 14.32 15.87 -8.36
N LYS A 112 15.29 15.87 -7.44
CA LYS A 112 16.72 16.08 -7.76
C LYS A 112 17.26 15.06 -8.74
N LYS A 113 16.87 13.79 -8.61
CA LYS A 113 17.31 12.71 -9.51
C LYS A 113 16.74 12.87 -10.93
N ILE A 114 15.52 13.39 -11.05
CA ILE A 114 14.84 13.58 -12.33
C ILE A 114 15.32 14.85 -13.02
N GLY A 115 15.69 15.88 -12.24
CA GLY A 115 16.23 17.14 -12.76
C GLY A 115 15.18 18.07 -13.33
N ILE A 116 13.95 18.05 -12.80
CA ILE A 116 12.88 19.00 -13.17
C ILE A 116 12.86 20.19 -12.21
N PRO A 117 12.47 21.39 -12.67
CA PRO A 117 12.27 22.57 -11.84
C PRO A 117 11.31 22.31 -10.67
N LEU A 118 11.61 22.97 -9.54
CA LEU A 118 10.90 22.81 -8.28
C LEU A 118 10.27 24.13 -7.84
N ILE A 119 9.01 24.06 -7.41
CA ILE A 119 8.32 25.13 -6.68
C ILE A 119 7.90 24.60 -5.31
N VAL A 120 8.08 25.37 -4.25
CA VAL A 120 7.68 24.99 -2.89
C VAL A 120 6.37 25.68 -2.52
N ALA A 121 5.36 24.90 -2.15
CA ALA A 121 4.12 25.41 -1.57
C ALA A 121 4.08 25.13 -0.06
N ILE A 122 4.26 26.18 0.75
CA ILE A 122 4.16 26.08 2.21
C ILE A 122 2.69 26.22 2.59
N ASN A 123 2.03 25.08 2.85
CA ASN A 123 0.59 24.99 3.03
C ASN A 123 0.15 25.14 4.49
N LYS A 124 -1.16 25.26 4.72
CA LYS A 124 -1.80 25.37 6.05
C LYS A 124 -1.40 26.64 6.84
N ILE A 125 -1.12 27.75 6.15
CA ILE A 125 -0.81 29.03 6.81
C ILE A 125 -2.00 29.63 7.56
N ASP A 126 -3.20 29.11 7.36
CA ASP A 126 -4.40 29.44 8.14
C ASP A 126 -4.31 29.01 9.61
N LYS A 127 -3.43 28.04 9.93
CA LYS A 127 -3.28 27.57 11.30
C LYS A 127 -2.47 28.55 12.15
N PRO A 128 -2.87 28.80 13.41
CA PRO A 128 -2.19 29.76 14.28
C PRO A 128 -0.76 29.34 14.65
N ASN A 129 -0.44 28.04 14.59
CA ASN A 129 0.88 27.49 14.85
C ASN A 129 1.71 27.29 13.56
N ALA A 130 1.24 27.73 12.40
CA ALA A 130 1.99 27.64 11.16
C ALA A 130 3.21 28.56 11.20
N ASN A 131 4.39 28.03 10.87
CA ASN A 131 5.64 28.77 10.84
C ASN A 131 6.37 28.56 9.50
N PRO A 132 6.10 29.40 8.49
CA PRO A 132 6.75 29.30 7.18
C PRO A 132 8.28 29.45 7.24
N GLN A 133 8.79 30.32 8.11
CA GLN A 133 10.24 30.54 8.26
C GLN A 133 10.96 29.28 8.73
N MET A 134 10.37 28.56 9.70
CA MET A 134 10.89 27.27 10.14
C MET A 134 10.97 26.27 8.98
N VAL A 135 9.93 26.18 8.15
CA VAL A 135 9.91 25.27 6.99
C VAL A 135 11.03 25.62 6.00
N GLN A 136 11.21 26.90 5.68
CA GLN A 136 12.25 27.37 4.77
C GLN A 136 13.66 26.99 5.28
N HIS A 137 13.93 27.16 6.58
CA HIS A 137 15.21 26.74 7.17
C HIS A 137 15.40 25.21 7.17
N GLN A 138 14.35 24.43 7.36
CA GLN A 138 14.42 22.97 7.28
C GLN A 138 14.68 22.49 5.85
N LEU A 139 14.03 23.10 4.86
CA LEU A 139 14.27 22.81 3.45
C LEU A 139 15.71 23.14 3.02
N ALA A 140 16.27 24.24 3.52
CA ALA A 140 17.66 24.60 3.26
C ALA A 140 18.63 23.52 3.74
N LYS A 141 18.35 22.86 4.87
CA LYS A 141 19.16 21.73 5.38
C LYS A 141 19.11 20.49 4.47
N GLU A 142 18.01 20.30 3.75
CA GLU A 142 17.85 19.24 2.75
C GLU A 142 18.36 19.66 1.35
N GLY A 143 19.04 20.82 1.28
CA GLY A 143 19.62 21.38 0.07
C GLY A 143 18.59 21.92 -0.91
N ILE A 144 17.45 22.42 -0.41
CA ILE A 144 16.47 23.21 -1.17
C ILE A 144 16.52 24.63 -0.61
N LEU A 145 17.21 25.54 -1.29
CA LEU A 145 17.33 26.94 -0.88
C LEU A 145 16.28 27.77 -1.63
N VAL A 146 15.31 28.30 -0.88
CA VAL A 146 14.22 29.11 -1.45
C VAL A 146 14.65 30.55 -1.69
N GLU A 147 13.98 31.25 -2.61
CA GLU A 147 14.26 32.66 -2.97
C GLU A 147 14.25 33.60 -1.76
N ALA A 148 13.34 33.39 -0.81
CA ALA A 148 13.26 34.20 0.42
C ALA A 148 14.52 34.12 1.30
N LEU A 149 15.34 33.08 1.13
CA LEU A 149 16.63 32.89 1.81
C LEU A 149 17.82 33.10 0.85
N GLY A 150 17.61 33.76 -0.29
CA GLY A 150 18.65 34.04 -1.29
C GLY A 150 18.99 32.85 -2.20
N GLY A 151 18.09 31.87 -2.32
CA GLY A 151 18.23 30.74 -3.25
C GLY A 151 17.50 30.93 -4.58
N GLU A 152 17.41 29.84 -5.34
CA GLU A 152 16.84 29.81 -6.70
C GLU A 152 15.45 29.15 -6.77
N VAL A 153 14.99 28.53 -5.68
CA VAL A 153 13.72 27.77 -5.68
C VAL A 153 12.57 28.71 -5.29
N PRO A 154 11.59 28.95 -6.18
CA PRO A 154 10.43 29.76 -5.85
C PRO A 154 9.61 29.12 -4.73
N SER A 155 9.10 29.95 -3.82
CA SER A 155 8.26 29.48 -2.72
C SER A 155 7.04 30.37 -2.51
N VAL A 156 5.89 29.76 -2.26
CA VAL A 156 4.63 30.46 -2.00
C VAL A 156 3.96 29.91 -0.75
N ASN A 157 3.44 30.81 0.07
CA ASN A 157 2.63 30.49 1.24
C ASN A 157 1.18 30.28 0.79
N THR A 158 0.61 29.12 1.11
CA THR A 158 -0.74 28.72 0.67
C THR A 158 -1.63 28.26 1.82
N SER A 159 -2.94 28.45 1.65
CA SER A 159 -3.96 27.77 2.43
C SER A 159 -5.01 27.22 1.48
N ALA A 160 -5.18 25.89 1.48
CA ALA A 160 -6.26 25.24 0.72
C ALA A 160 -7.66 25.63 1.23
N ILE A 161 -7.79 25.98 2.52
CA ILE A 161 -9.08 26.31 3.14
C ILE A 161 -9.51 27.73 2.78
N THR A 162 -8.64 28.71 3.02
CA THR A 162 -8.96 30.11 2.71
C THR A 162 -8.70 30.46 1.24
N LYS A 163 -8.14 29.50 0.49
CA LYS A 163 -7.70 29.65 -0.90
C LYS A 163 -6.60 30.71 -1.10
N GLN A 164 -5.99 31.16 -0.01
CA GLN A 164 -4.89 32.12 -0.04
C GLN A 164 -3.67 31.53 -0.77
N GLY A 165 -3.05 32.33 -1.65
CA GLY A 165 -1.82 31.97 -2.35
C GLY A 165 -1.98 30.96 -3.47
N ILE A 166 -3.19 30.44 -3.73
CA ILE A 166 -3.43 29.47 -4.80
C ILE A 166 -3.27 30.13 -6.18
N ASP A 167 -3.81 31.33 -6.41
CA ASP A 167 -3.58 32.04 -7.68
C ASP A 167 -2.11 32.36 -7.89
N THR A 168 -1.39 32.82 -6.86
CA THR A 168 0.06 33.05 -6.92
C THR A 168 0.86 31.78 -7.24
N LEU A 169 0.43 30.62 -6.72
CA LEU A 169 1.03 29.34 -7.08
C LEU A 169 0.87 29.03 -8.57
N LEU A 170 -0.31 29.28 -9.14
CA LEU A 170 -0.57 29.08 -10.58
C LEU A 170 0.26 30.05 -11.44
N GLU A 171 0.38 31.31 -11.02
CA GLU A 171 1.24 32.31 -11.67
C GLU A 171 2.71 31.87 -11.68
N LEU A 172 3.23 31.39 -10.55
CA LEU A 172 4.61 30.88 -10.46
C LEU A 172 4.84 29.66 -11.34
N ILE A 173 3.86 28.74 -11.42
CA ILE A 173 3.93 27.58 -12.32
C ILE A 173 4.06 28.03 -13.78
N LEU A 174 3.24 29.00 -14.20
CA LEU A 174 3.29 29.52 -15.56
C LEU A 174 4.61 30.25 -15.85
N LEU A 175 5.09 31.03 -14.90
CA LEU A 175 6.37 31.74 -15.02
C LEU A 175 7.54 30.76 -15.20
N VAL A 176 7.62 29.73 -14.35
CA VAL A 176 8.65 28.70 -14.45
C VAL A 176 8.55 27.95 -15.78
N ALA A 177 7.33 27.62 -16.23
CA ALA A 177 7.10 26.97 -17.52
C ALA A 177 7.57 27.80 -18.72
N GLU A 178 7.41 29.13 -18.66
CA GLU A 178 7.91 30.05 -19.68
C GLU A 178 9.43 30.11 -19.72
N MET A 179 10.07 30.14 -18.54
CA MET A 179 11.53 30.12 -18.42
C MET A 179 12.14 28.84 -19.00
N GLU A 180 11.49 27.69 -18.80
CA GLU A 180 11.91 26.40 -19.37
C GLU A 180 11.66 26.30 -20.89
N GLY A 181 10.88 27.22 -21.47
CA GLY A 181 10.60 27.23 -22.90
C GLY A 181 9.91 25.95 -23.40
N LEU A 182 8.95 25.42 -22.63
CA LEU A 182 8.28 24.15 -22.92
C LEU A 182 7.61 24.17 -24.30
N LYS A 183 8.04 23.25 -25.17
CA LYS A 183 7.55 23.09 -26.53
C LYS A 183 7.11 21.66 -26.79
N GLY A 184 6.19 21.49 -27.74
CA GLY A 184 5.78 20.20 -28.28
C GLY A 184 5.67 20.29 -29.79
N ASN A 185 5.85 19.17 -30.49
CA ASN A 185 5.57 19.09 -31.92
C ASN A 185 4.11 18.71 -32.15
N TRP A 186 3.34 19.56 -32.84
CA TRP A 186 1.90 19.38 -33.06
C TRP A 186 1.57 18.72 -34.41
N ASN A 187 2.58 18.35 -35.21
CA ASN A 187 2.36 17.82 -36.56
C ASN A 187 2.99 16.44 -36.76
N GLN A 188 3.02 15.62 -35.71
CA GLN A 188 3.54 14.26 -35.75
C GLN A 188 2.59 13.28 -35.04
N PRO A 189 2.73 11.96 -35.25
CA PRO A 189 2.00 10.96 -34.48
C PRO A 189 2.23 11.13 -32.98
N GLY A 190 1.16 10.96 -32.19
CA GLY A 190 1.17 11.11 -30.75
C GLY A 190 2.19 10.19 -30.07
N GLU A 191 2.99 10.76 -29.17
CA GLU A 191 3.81 10.05 -28.22
C GLU A 191 3.50 10.56 -26.81
N GLY A 192 3.24 9.65 -25.88
CA GLY A 192 2.82 9.98 -24.53
C GLY A 192 3.21 8.94 -23.51
N VAL A 193 2.61 9.06 -22.32
CA VAL A 193 2.77 8.09 -21.24
C VAL A 193 1.42 7.74 -20.65
N ILE A 194 1.25 6.46 -20.32
CA ILE A 194 0.08 5.95 -19.60
C ILE A 194 0.17 6.41 -18.13
N ILE A 195 -0.82 7.16 -17.67
CA ILE A 195 -0.91 7.67 -16.30
C ILE A 195 -1.67 6.70 -15.42
N GLU A 196 -2.81 6.21 -15.91
CA GLU A 196 -3.65 5.25 -15.21
C GLU A 196 -4.27 4.27 -16.21
N SER A 197 -4.49 3.03 -15.77
CA SER A 197 -5.13 2.00 -16.57
C SER A 197 -6.08 1.19 -15.72
N TYR A 198 -7.26 0.93 -16.26
CA TYR A 198 -8.31 0.17 -15.59
C TYR A 198 -9.19 -0.56 -16.60
N LEU A 199 -9.95 -1.55 -16.10
CA LEU A 199 -10.90 -2.28 -16.91
C LEU A 199 -12.32 -1.75 -16.63
N ASP A 200 -12.87 -0.96 -17.57
CA ASP A 200 -14.25 -0.51 -17.47
C ASP A 200 -15.20 -1.68 -17.77
N ARG A 201 -16.13 -1.95 -16.86
CA ARG A 201 -17.06 -3.10 -16.95
C ARG A 201 -17.96 -3.08 -18.19
N LYS A 202 -18.29 -1.90 -18.70
CA LYS A 202 -19.19 -1.70 -19.85
C LYS A 202 -18.41 -1.41 -21.12
N ARG A 203 -17.27 -0.72 -20.99
CA ARG A 203 -16.56 -0.12 -22.12
C ARG A 203 -15.24 -0.83 -22.48
N GLY A 204 -14.75 -1.70 -21.61
CA GLY A 204 -13.54 -2.52 -21.83
C GLY A 204 -12.24 -1.85 -21.34
N PRO A 205 -11.07 -2.32 -21.82
CA PRO A 205 -9.77 -1.78 -21.42
C PRO A 205 -9.68 -0.28 -21.69
N THR A 206 -9.39 0.47 -20.62
CA THR A 206 -9.39 1.93 -20.62
C THR A 206 -8.10 2.44 -20.00
N ALA A 207 -7.54 3.50 -20.56
CA ALA A 207 -6.36 4.15 -20.01
C ALA A 207 -6.44 5.67 -20.11
N THR A 208 -5.99 6.33 -19.06
CA THR A 208 -5.72 7.77 -19.04
C THR A 208 -4.27 7.98 -19.44
N LEU A 209 -4.03 8.82 -20.44
CA LEU A 209 -2.70 9.13 -20.93
C LEU A 209 -2.48 10.63 -21.06
N ILE A 210 -1.22 11.05 -20.98
CA ILE A 210 -0.79 12.42 -21.30
C ILE A 210 0.15 12.35 -22.48
N LEU A 211 -0.18 13.06 -23.56
CA LEU A 211 0.71 13.20 -24.71
C LEU A 211 1.84 14.17 -24.37
N ARG A 212 3.06 13.84 -24.78
CA ARG A 212 4.21 14.76 -24.70
C ARG A 212 4.45 15.47 -26.02
N ASN A 213 4.26 14.75 -27.11
CA ASN A 213 4.41 15.27 -28.46
C ASN A 213 3.38 14.63 -29.38
N GLY A 214 3.15 15.27 -30.52
CA GLY A 214 2.23 14.81 -31.53
C GLY A 214 0.77 14.94 -31.14
N ILE A 215 -0.08 14.43 -32.01
CA ILE A 215 -1.53 14.41 -31.86
C ILE A 215 -2.01 12.97 -31.86
N LEU A 216 -3.00 12.68 -31.02
CA LEU A 216 -3.76 11.43 -31.03
C LEU A 216 -5.16 11.71 -31.54
N LYS A 217 -5.65 10.92 -32.49
CA LYS A 217 -6.99 11.08 -33.08
C LYS A 217 -7.85 9.84 -32.86
N LEU A 218 -9.15 10.05 -32.92
CA LEU A 218 -10.10 8.96 -32.95
C LEU A 218 -9.83 8.05 -34.18
N GLY A 219 -9.74 6.74 -33.96
CA GLY A 219 -9.46 5.75 -34.99
C GLY A 219 -7.97 5.44 -35.20
N ASP A 220 -7.06 6.17 -34.57
CA ASP A 220 -5.62 5.90 -34.65
C ASP A 220 -5.26 4.53 -34.08
N ILE A 221 -4.20 3.93 -34.64
CA ILE A 221 -3.59 2.72 -34.09
C ILE A 221 -2.64 3.17 -32.98
N ILE A 222 -2.87 2.67 -31.78
CA ILE A 222 -2.13 3.05 -30.58
C ILE A 222 -1.48 1.80 -29.97
N GLY A 223 -0.24 1.94 -29.52
CA GLY A 223 0.52 0.82 -28.98
C GLY A 223 1.41 1.22 -27.82
N THR A 224 1.57 0.28 -26.91
CA THR A 224 2.49 0.30 -25.78
C THR A 224 3.35 -0.98 -25.84
N HIS A 225 4.25 -1.18 -24.88
CA HIS A 225 5.03 -2.41 -24.81
C HIS A 225 4.24 -3.59 -24.22
N SER A 226 3.09 -3.33 -23.61
CA SER A 226 2.22 -4.36 -23.02
C SER A 226 1.02 -4.73 -23.89
N THR A 227 0.51 -3.79 -24.69
CA THR A 227 -0.69 -3.99 -25.51
C THR A 227 -0.77 -2.97 -26.65
N LEU A 228 -1.60 -3.25 -27.64
CA LEU A 228 -1.95 -2.36 -28.73
C LEU A 228 -3.45 -2.34 -28.97
N GLY A 229 -3.90 -1.43 -29.81
CA GLY A 229 -5.30 -1.38 -30.20
C GLY A 229 -5.59 -0.24 -31.16
N ARG A 230 -6.88 0.02 -31.33
CA ARG A 230 -7.39 1.15 -32.12
C ARG A 230 -8.23 2.04 -31.24
N VAL A 231 -7.99 3.34 -31.27
CA VAL A 231 -8.74 4.33 -30.47
C VAL A 231 -10.22 4.32 -30.92
N LYS A 232 -11.08 3.68 -30.13
CA LYS A 232 -12.52 3.59 -30.36
C LYS A 232 -13.27 4.75 -29.73
N VAL A 233 -12.78 5.21 -28.58
CA VAL A 233 -13.28 6.40 -27.88
C VAL A 233 -12.10 7.19 -27.38
N LEU A 234 -12.21 8.51 -27.52
CA LEU A 234 -11.25 9.50 -27.04
C LEU A 234 -12.05 10.56 -26.28
N GLU A 235 -11.76 10.74 -25.00
CA GLU A 235 -12.45 11.67 -24.09
C GLU A 235 -11.42 12.56 -23.38
N ASP A 236 -11.83 13.74 -22.94
CA ASP A 236 -11.04 14.56 -22.03
C ASP A 236 -11.14 14.06 -20.58
N PHE A 237 -10.46 14.74 -19.66
CA PHE A 237 -10.49 14.41 -18.23
C PHE A 237 -11.86 14.66 -17.56
N GLN A 238 -12.84 15.25 -18.24
CA GLN A 238 -14.21 15.41 -17.76
C GLN A 238 -15.17 14.39 -18.39
N GLY A 239 -14.68 13.53 -19.29
CA GLY A 239 -15.49 12.56 -20.02
C GLY A 239 -16.18 13.14 -21.24
N HIS A 240 -15.86 14.37 -21.67
CA HIS A 240 -16.39 14.92 -22.91
C HIS A 240 -15.65 14.33 -24.11
N PRO A 241 -16.36 14.00 -25.21
CA PRO A 241 -15.75 13.40 -26.39
C PRO A 241 -14.79 14.37 -27.10
N LEU A 242 -13.61 13.87 -27.43
CA LEU A 242 -12.57 14.59 -28.19
C LEU A 242 -12.43 14.00 -29.59
N LYS A 243 -12.19 14.87 -30.58
CA LYS A 243 -11.80 14.46 -31.94
C LYS A 243 -10.30 14.17 -32.03
N GLU A 244 -9.52 14.99 -31.34
CA GLU A 244 -8.08 14.88 -31.24
C GLU A 244 -7.62 15.35 -29.85
N ALA A 245 -6.53 14.77 -29.37
CA ALA A 245 -5.84 15.15 -28.14
C ALA A 245 -4.47 15.71 -28.47
N HIS A 246 -4.06 16.73 -27.72
CA HIS A 246 -2.87 17.53 -27.97
C HIS A 246 -1.77 17.33 -26.92
N PRO A 247 -0.53 17.78 -27.17
CA PRO A 247 0.54 17.72 -26.17
C PRO A 247 0.15 18.38 -24.85
N SER A 248 0.43 17.68 -23.75
CA SER A 248 0.13 18.03 -22.35
C SER A 248 -1.34 17.89 -21.95
N GLN A 249 -2.25 17.61 -22.88
CA GLN A 249 -3.65 17.39 -22.57
C GLN A 249 -3.84 15.96 -22.03
N PRO A 250 -4.43 15.78 -20.83
CA PRO A 250 -4.83 14.46 -20.36
C PRO A 250 -6.05 13.98 -21.16
N CYS A 251 -6.00 12.75 -21.66
CA CYS A 251 -7.13 12.14 -22.37
C CYS A 251 -7.35 10.68 -21.95
N ILE A 252 -8.62 10.28 -21.97
CA ILE A 252 -9.07 8.92 -21.70
C ILE A 252 -9.25 8.20 -23.04
N VAL A 253 -8.60 7.05 -23.17
CA VAL A 253 -8.60 6.25 -24.39
C VAL A 253 -9.19 4.87 -24.12
N LEU A 254 -10.12 4.49 -24.99
CA LEU A 254 -10.68 3.14 -25.04
C LEU A 254 -10.41 2.49 -26.38
N GLY A 255 -10.17 1.18 -26.36
CA GLY A 255 -9.96 0.39 -27.56
C GLY A 255 -8.61 -0.32 -27.65
N PHE A 256 -7.86 -0.36 -26.54
CA PHE A 256 -6.79 -1.34 -26.36
C PHE A 256 -7.36 -2.76 -26.34
N GLU A 257 -6.57 -3.72 -26.81
CA GLU A 257 -6.92 -5.15 -26.79
C GLU A 257 -6.82 -5.73 -25.37
N ASP A 258 -5.91 -5.20 -24.55
CA ASP A 258 -5.75 -5.52 -23.12
C ASP A 258 -5.47 -4.22 -22.32
N VAL A 259 -5.40 -4.29 -21.00
CA VAL A 259 -5.12 -3.13 -20.14
C VAL A 259 -3.62 -2.77 -20.22
N PRO A 260 -3.23 -1.58 -20.73
CA PRO A 260 -1.83 -1.21 -20.83
C PRO A 260 -1.21 -0.99 -19.46
N ARG A 261 0.11 -1.19 -19.32
CA ARG A 261 0.78 -0.93 -18.03
C ARG A 261 0.97 0.55 -17.76
N VAL A 262 0.78 0.93 -16.50
CA VAL A 262 0.96 2.31 -16.03
C VAL A 262 2.43 2.73 -16.11
N GLY A 263 2.69 3.90 -16.68
CA GLY A 263 4.02 4.46 -16.89
C GLY A 263 4.71 4.02 -18.18
N GLU A 264 4.09 3.15 -18.98
CA GLU A 264 4.61 2.80 -20.30
C GLU A 264 4.52 3.98 -21.27
N LYS A 265 5.49 4.05 -22.18
CA LYS A 265 5.43 4.95 -23.32
C LYS A 265 4.38 4.44 -24.29
N VAL A 266 3.48 5.32 -24.67
CA VAL A 266 2.46 5.06 -25.68
C VAL A 266 2.80 5.81 -26.96
N LYS A 267 2.60 5.16 -28.10
CA LYS A 267 2.85 5.74 -29.43
C LYS A 267 1.69 5.48 -30.38
N VAL A 268 1.48 6.42 -31.29
CA VAL A 268 0.60 6.27 -32.45
C VAL A 268 1.40 5.70 -33.61
N PHE A 269 0.83 4.69 -34.26
CA PHE A 269 1.43 3.98 -35.38
C PHE A 269 0.61 4.18 -36.65
N SER A 270 1.28 4.23 -37.80
CA SER A 270 0.61 4.34 -39.10
C SER A 270 -0.02 3.02 -39.54
N THR A 271 0.53 1.88 -39.12
CA THR A 271 0.03 0.55 -39.46
C THR A 271 0.06 -0.37 -38.24
N ARG A 272 -0.71 -1.48 -38.30
CA ARG A 272 -0.81 -2.43 -37.20
C ARG A 272 0.49 -3.24 -37.05
N GLU A 273 1.15 -3.55 -38.16
CA GLU A 273 2.39 -4.33 -38.19
C GLU A 273 3.50 -3.61 -37.41
N LEU A 274 3.63 -2.29 -37.58
CA LEU A 274 4.60 -1.49 -36.81
C LEU A 274 4.31 -1.45 -35.31
N ALA A 275 3.02 -1.51 -34.92
CA ALA A 275 2.63 -1.58 -33.52
C ALA A 275 2.94 -2.97 -32.92
N GLU A 276 2.78 -4.04 -33.69
CA GLU A 276 3.12 -5.40 -33.28
C GLU A 276 4.64 -5.57 -33.08
N GLU A 277 5.47 -5.02 -33.96
CA GLU A 277 6.93 -4.99 -33.78
C GLU A 277 7.36 -4.26 -32.50
N TYR A 278 6.63 -3.22 -32.10
CA TYR A 278 6.90 -2.47 -30.88
C TYR A 278 6.54 -3.25 -29.60
N LEU A 279 5.53 -4.14 -29.69
CA LEU A 279 5.08 -5.02 -28.63
C LEU A 279 6.07 -6.17 -28.36
N GLU A 280 6.69 -6.73 -29.40
CA GLU A 280 7.54 -7.93 -29.27
C GLU A 280 8.90 -7.66 -28.62
N LYS A 281 9.40 -6.42 -28.64
CA LYS A 281 10.74 -6.05 -28.14
C LYS A 281 10.99 -6.26 -26.64
N GLU A 282 9.97 -6.57 -25.82
CA GLU A 282 10.13 -6.74 -24.36
C GLU A 282 9.68 -8.10 -23.79
N LYS A 283 9.17 -9.03 -24.63
CA LYS A 283 8.74 -10.37 -24.15
C LYS A 283 9.88 -11.22 -23.57
N ASP A 284 11.14 -10.84 -23.81
CA ASP A 284 12.33 -11.56 -23.32
C ASP A 284 12.66 -11.37 -21.82
N SER A 285 11.87 -10.58 -21.07
CA SER A 285 12.22 -10.22 -19.67
C SER A 285 11.43 -10.93 -18.57
N SER A 286 10.42 -11.75 -18.88
CA SER A 286 9.59 -12.40 -17.85
C SER A 286 9.87 -13.90 -17.74
N SER A 287 11.08 -14.26 -17.28
CA SER A 287 11.34 -15.61 -16.78
C SER A 287 10.51 -15.85 -15.51
N GLY A 288 9.60 -16.83 -15.56
CA GLY A 288 8.79 -17.24 -14.42
C GLY A 288 9.66 -17.58 -13.22
N LYS A 289 9.45 -16.88 -12.09
CA LYS A 289 10.17 -17.16 -10.84
C LYS A 289 9.78 -18.54 -10.34
N VAL A 290 10.74 -19.46 -10.31
CA VAL A 290 10.60 -20.77 -9.65
C VAL A 290 10.56 -20.53 -8.14
N PHE A 291 9.40 -20.75 -7.52
CA PHE A 291 9.24 -20.66 -6.06
C PHE A 291 9.80 -21.94 -5.42
N VAL A 292 10.97 -21.84 -4.79
CA VAL A 292 11.53 -22.90 -3.96
C VAL A 292 11.02 -22.71 -2.52
N VAL A 293 10.19 -23.62 -2.04
CA VAL A 293 9.69 -23.61 -0.65
C VAL A 293 10.56 -24.54 0.19
N GLU A 294 11.14 -24.01 1.26
CA GLU A 294 11.87 -24.81 2.26
C GLU A 294 10.91 -25.78 2.99
N PRO A 295 11.32 -27.03 3.24
CA PRO A 295 10.48 -28.00 3.94
C PRO A 295 10.12 -27.52 5.36
N GLY A 296 8.82 -27.49 5.67
CA GLY A 296 8.29 -27.15 7.00
C GLY A 296 7.55 -25.80 7.12
N LYS A 297 7.61 -24.93 6.09
CA LYS A 297 6.85 -23.66 6.09
C LYS A 297 5.42 -23.86 5.56
N LYS A 298 4.44 -23.24 6.22
CA LYS A 298 3.05 -23.21 5.73
C LYS A 298 2.95 -22.20 4.58
N VAL A 299 2.17 -22.51 3.54
CA VAL A 299 1.98 -21.62 2.40
C VAL A 299 0.55 -21.09 2.39
N LEU A 300 0.38 -19.76 2.36
CA LEU A 300 -0.90 -19.11 2.17
C LEU A 300 -1.01 -18.65 0.71
N ASN A 301 -1.86 -19.35 -0.05
CA ASN A 301 -2.13 -19.01 -1.44
C ASN A 301 -3.14 -17.87 -1.51
N LEU A 302 -2.84 -16.86 -2.32
CA LEU A 302 -3.70 -15.71 -2.56
C LEU A 302 -4.02 -15.56 -4.04
N LEU A 303 -5.27 -15.19 -4.33
CA LEU A 303 -5.70 -14.65 -5.61
C LEU A 303 -6.06 -13.19 -5.38
N LEU A 304 -5.34 -12.28 -6.03
CA LEU A 304 -5.54 -10.83 -5.91
C LEU A 304 -6.39 -10.32 -7.07
N LYS A 305 -7.42 -9.54 -6.73
CA LYS A 305 -8.20 -8.73 -7.68
C LYS A 305 -8.17 -7.27 -7.25
N ALA A 306 -7.92 -6.36 -8.18
CA ALA A 306 -8.00 -4.92 -7.92
C ALA A 306 -8.79 -4.18 -9.00
N ASP A 307 -9.25 -2.99 -8.67
CA ASP A 307 -9.97 -2.09 -9.57
C ASP A 307 -9.09 -1.58 -10.72
N VAL A 308 -7.84 -1.22 -10.40
CA VAL A 308 -6.87 -0.64 -11.33
C VAL A 308 -5.52 -1.35 -11.23
N LEU A 309 -4.76 -1.39 -12.33
CA LEU A 309 -3.43 -2.02 -12.35
C LEU A 309 -2.48 -1.35 -11.35
N GLY A 310 -2.59 -0.02 -11.25
CA GLY A 310 -1.77 0.80 -10.38
C GLY A 310 -1.92 0.48 -8.88
N SER A 311 -2.98 -0.22 -8.48
CA SER A 311 -3.18 -0.71 -7.11
C SER A 311 -2.50 -2.06 -6.87
N LEU A 312 -2.33 -2.91 -7.89
CA LEU A 312 -1.78 -4.26 -7.73
C LEU A 312 -0.31 -4.22 -7.30
N GLU A 313 0.54 -3.46 -8.00
CA GLU A 313 1.98 -3.37 -7.67
C GLU A 313 2.22 -2.90 -6.21
N PRO A 314 1.60 -1.81 -5.70
CA PRO A 314 1.65 -1.42 -4.29
C PRO A 314 1.21 -2.51 -3.32
N ILE A 315 0.10 -3.20 -3.62
CA ILE A 315 -0.43 -4.26 -2.76
C ILE A 315 0.58 -5.42 -2.70
N GLU A 316 1.10 -5.85 -3.84
CA GLU A 316 2.09 -6.93 -3.90
C GLU A 316 3.36 -6.59 -3.12
N MET A 317 3.85 -5.36 -3.22
CA MET A 317 5.02 -4.89 -2.47
C MET A 317 4.77 -4.93 -0.96
N VAL A 318 3.64 -4.36 -0.50
CA VAL A 318 3.27 -4.38 0.92
C VAL A 318 3.09 -5.80 1.45
N LEU A 319 2.56 -6.71 0.64
CA LEU A 319 2.41 -8.11 1.01
C LEU A 319 3.77 -8.84 1.06
N GLN A 320 4.72 -8.51 0.19
CA GLN A 320 6.07 -9.07 0.23
C GLN A 320 6.83 -8.65 1.49
N ASP A 321 6.61 -7.43 1.98
CA ASP A 321 7.25 -6.91 3.19
C ASP A 321 6.71 -7.51 4.50
N LEU A 322 5.61 -8.28 4.46
CA LEU A 322 5.10 -8.97 5.65
C LEU A 322 6.11 -10.03 6.14
N PRO A 323 6.19 -10.30 7.46
CA PRO A 323 7.08 -11.32 8.01
C PRO A 323 6.70 -12.72 7.49
N GLN A 324 7.59 -13.38 6.74
CA GLN A 324 7.33 -14.65 6.05
C GLN A 324 8.17 -15.84 6.55
N GLU A 325 8.70 -15.77 7.77
CA GLU A 325 9.54 -16.84 8.33
C GLU A 325 8.77 -18.16 8.54
N LYS A 326 7.54 -18.07 9.05
CA LYS A 326 6.71 -19.24 9.44
C LYS A 326 5.60 -19.56 8.43
N VAL A 327 5.08 -18.52 7.75
CA VAL A 327 4.05 -18.63 6.72
C VAL A 327 4.53 -17.87 5.49
N VAL A 328 4.64 -18.56 4.36
CA VAL A 328 5.04 -17.95 3.09
C VAL A 328 3.79 -17.54 2.32
N LEU A 329 3.78 -16.32 1.81
CA LEU A 329 2.70 -15.83 0.96
C LEU A 329 2.97 -16.22 -0.50
N ARG A 330 1.97 -16.79 -1.17
CA ARG A 330 2.07 -17.12 -2.60
C ARG A 330 0.98 -16.45 -3.43
N ILE A 331 1.48 -15.55 -4.25
CA ILE A 331 0.98 -14.96 -5.50
C ILE A 331 0.39 -15.93 -6.54
N VAL A 332 -0.78 -16.57 -6.38
CA VAL A 332 -1.23 -17.56 -7.40
C VAL A 332 -1.64 -16.85 -8.69
N LYS A 333 -2.40 -15.76 -8.56
CA LYS A 333 -2.86 -14.95 -9.68
C LYS A 333 -3.17 -13.54 -9.19
N SER A 334 -2.85 -12.56 -10.01
CA SER A 334 -3.05 -11.15 -9.72
C SER A 334 -3.61 -10.51 -10.98
N GLU A 335 -4.84 -10.01 -10.89
CA GLU A 335 -5.58 -9.52 -12.06
C GLU A 335 -6.47 -8.33 -11.71
N ILE A 336 -6.86 -7.59 -12.74
CA ILE A 336 -7.75 -6.45 -12.61
C ILE A 336 -9.19 -6.92 -12.81
N GLY A 337 -10.13 -6.17 -12.22
CA GLY A 337 -11.56 -6.32 -12.40
C GLY A 337 -12.23 -7.15 -11.31
N ASP A 338 -13.56 -7.21 -11.41
CA ASP A 338 -14.41 -7.89 -10.45
C ASP A 338 -14.10 -9.38 -10.31
N ILE A 339 -14.46 -9.92 -9.14
CA ILE A 339 -14.33 -11.34 -8.86
C ILE A 339 -15.40 -12.12 -9.62
N THR A 340 -14.94 -13.01 -10.50
CA THR A 340 -15.74 -13.86 -11.38
C THR A 340 -15.84 -15.30 -10.85
N ASP A 341 -16.72 -16.12 -11.43
CA ASP A 341 -16.84 -17.52 -11.04
C ASP A 341 -15.59 -18.33 -11.42
N GLY A 342 -14.89 -17.93 -12.49
CA GLY A 342 -13.58 -18.46 -12.87
C GLY A 342 -12.54 -18.29 -11.76
N ASP A 343 -12.52 -17.12 -11.10
CA ASP A 343 -11.62 -16.85 -9.98
C ASP A 343 -11.95 -17.75 -8.77
N VAL A 344 -13.24 -17.95 -8.48
CA VAL A 344 -13.69 -18.84 -7.41
C VAL A 344 -13.30 -20.30 -7.69
N ARG A 345 -13.42 -20.75 -8.95
CA ARG A 345 -12.99 -22.10 -9.35
C ARG A 345 -11.48 -22.27 -9.23
N LEU A 346 -10.70 -21.28 -9.65
CA LEU A 346 -9.24 -21.30 -9.53
C LEU A 346 -8.80 -21.30 -8.07
N ALA A 347 -9.41 -20.43 -7.25
CA ALA A 347 -9.13 -20.37 -5.82
C ALA A 347 -9.42 -21.70 -5.13
N ARG A 348 -10.48 -22.41 -5.53
CA ARG A 348 -10.76 -23.77 -5.04
C ARG A 348 -9.65 -24.75 -5.37
N THR A 349 -9.24 -24.79 -6.64
CA THR A 349 -8.21 -25.73 -7.12
C THR A 349 -6.85 -25.45 -6.50
N ALA A 350 -6.52 -24.18 -6.29
CA ALA A 350 -5.26 -23.74 -5.71
C ALA A 350 -5.26 -23.65 -4.17
N ASP A 351 -6.38 -23.98 -3.50
CA ASP A 351 -6.62 -23.68 -2.08
C ASP A 351 -6.22 -22.25 -1.69
N ALA A 352 -6.60 -21.29 -2.54
CA ALA A 352 -6.29 -19.88 -2.38
C ALA A 352 -7.43 -19.11 -1.71
N LYS A 353 -7.07 -18.08 -0.94
CA LYS A 353 -8.03 -17.06 -0.49
C LYS A 353 -8.09 -15.95 -1.54
N ILE A 354 -9.30 -15.45 -1.80
CA ILE A 354 -9.49 -14.35 -2.75
C ILE A 354 -9.48 -13.04 -1.97
N ILE A 355 -8.59 -12.13 -2.36
CA ILE A 355 -8.47 -10.79 -1.82
C ILE A 355 -8.85 -9.80 -2.93
N GLY A 356 -9.90 -9.03 -2.70
CA GLY A 356 -10.35 -7.96 -3.59
C GLY A 356 -10.02 -6.58 -3.02
N PHE A 357 -9.41 -5.72 -3.81
CA PHE A 357 -9.18 -4.32 -3.48
C PHE A 357 -10.07 -3.42 -4.34
N ARG A 358 -11.07 -2.77 -3.74
CA ARG A 358 -12.05 -1.88 -4.41
C ARG A 358 -12.81 -2.53 -5.58
N VAL A 359 -12.99 -3.85 -5.53
CA VAL A 359 -13.70 -4.62 -6.57
C VAL A 359 -15.01 -5.21 -6.08
N GLY A 360 -15.93 -5.42 -7.02
CA GLY A 360 -17.17 -6.13 -6.78
C GLY A 360 -17.02 -7.65 -6.92
N ILE A 361 -18.08 -8.36 -6.52
CA ILE A 361 -18.24 -9.81 -6.76
C ILE A 361 -19.45 -9.99 -7.66
N THR A 362 -19.28 -10.68 -8.78
CA THR A 362 -20.40 -11.00 -9.67
C THR A 362 -21.45 -11.88 -8.97
N PRO A 363 -22.76 -11.80 -9.31
CA PRO A 363 -23.80 -12.59 -8.65
C PRO A 363 -23.56 -14.10 -8.73
N ILE A 364 -23.02 -14.58 -9.85
CA ILE A 364 -22.67 -15.99 -10.07
C ILE A 364 -21.51 -16.40 -9.16
N ALA A 365 -20.45 -15.59 -9.10
CA ALA A 365 -19.31 -15.85 -8.23
C ALA A 365 -19.70 -15.88 -6.74
N ARG A 366 -20.58 -14.97 -6.30
CA ARG A 366 -21.06 -14.93 -4.91
C ARG A 366 -21.75 -16.23 -4.50
N ARG A 367 -22.71 -16.70 -5.32
CA ARG A 367 -23.42 -17.97 -5.08
C ARG A 367 -22.46 -19.17 -5.08
N LEU A 368 -21.48 -19.17 -5.97
CA LEU A 368 -20.50 -20.24 -6.05
C LEU A 368 -19.57 -20.24 -4.83
N ALA A 369 -19.10 -19.07 -4.38
CA ALA A 369 -18.25 -18.94 -3.21
C ALA A 369 -18.95 -19.41 -1.93
N GLU A 370 -20.24 -19.11 -1.76
CA GLU A 370 -21.05 -19.60 -0.64
C GLU A 370 -21.19 -21.12 -0.66
N ARG A 371 -21.52 -21.69 -1.83
CA ARG A 371 -21.67 -23.15 -2.01
C ARG A 371 -20.38 -23.91 -1.73
N GLU A 372 -19.26 -23.41 -2.25
CA GLU A 372 -17.93 -24.03 -2.12
C GLU A 372 -17.22 -23.63 -0.81
N LYS A 373 -17.85 -22.79 0.02
CA LYS A 373 -17.30 -22.25 1.29
C LYS A 373 -15.95 -21.53 1.12
N ILE A 374 -15.75 -20.88 -0.02
CA ILE A 374 -14.55 -20.09 -0.32
C ILE A 374 -14.72 -18.69 0.24
N LYS A 375 -13.79 -18.27 1.11
CA LYS A 375 -13.82 -16.94 1.71
C LYS A 375 -13.22 -15.91 0.76
N ILE A 376 -13.98 -14.86 0.50
CA ILE A 376 -13.57 -13.67 -0.24
C ILE A 376 -13.43 -12.54 0.77
N PHE A 377 -12.32 -11.82 0.73
CA PHE A 377 -12.05 -10.66 1.57
C PHE A 377 -11.97 -9.42 0.69
N LEU A 378 -12.78 -8.42 0.98
CA LEU A 378 -12.81 -7.15 0.24
C LEU A 378 -12.25 -6.05 1.13
N TYR A 379 -11.46 -5.17 0.53
CA TYR A 379 -10.82 -4.04 1.19
C TYR A 379 -10.85 -2.81 0.30
N ASP A 380 -10.97 -1.63 0.90
CA ASP A 380 -10.91 -0.35 0.19
C ASP A 380 -9.61 0.41 0.49
N VAL A 381 -8.86 -0.03 1.51
CA VAL A 381 -7.63 0.59 2.02
C VAL A 381 -6.51 -0.46 2.11
N ILE A 382 -5.34 -0.17 1.53
CA ILE A 382 -4.20 -1.12 1.43
C ILE A 382 -3.70 -1.54 2.82
N TYR A 383 -3.70 -0.63 3.79
CA TYR A 383 -3.31 -0.95 5.17
C TYR A 383 -4.23 -2.00 5.78
N GLU A 384 -5.55 -1.85 5.63
CA GLU A 384 -6.52 -2.83 6.14
C GLU A 384 -6.37 -4.19 5.45
N LEU A 385 -6.08 -4.17 4.14
CA LEU A 385 -5.78 -5.38 3.36
C LEU A 385 -4.55 -6.08 3.93
N SER A 386 -3.44 -5.37 4.11
CA SER A 386 -2.19 -5.94 4.63
C SER A 386 -2.37 -6.54 6.03
N GLN A 387 -3.08 -5.83 6.91
CA GLN A 387 -3.41 -6.31 8.26
C GLN A 387 -4.38 -7.51 8.22
N GLY A 388 -5.32 -7.49 7.28
CA GLY A 388 -6.23 -8.60 7.00
C GLY A 388 -5.47 -9.87 6.61
N VAL A 389 -4.53 -9.75 5.65
CA VAL A 389 -3.67 -10.84 5.21
C VAL A 389 -2.74 -11.30 6.34
N ARG A 390 -2.15 -10.39 7.13
CA ARG A 390 -1.37 -10.74 8.32
C ARG A 390 -2.17 -11.59 9.30
N LYS A 391 -3.42 -11.21 9.59
CA LYS A 391 -4.32 -12.01 10.44
C LYS A 391 -4.65 -13.38 9.86
N LEU A 392 -4.73 -13.50 8.53
CA LEU A 392 -4.92 -14.81 7.88
C LEU A 392 -3.70 -15.71 8.08
N MET A 393 -2.50 -15.15 7.94
CA MET A 393 -1.25 -15.86 8.21
C MET A 393 -1.17 -16.29 9.69
N GLU A 394 -1.51 -15.42 10.65
CA GLU A 394 -1.51 -15.75 12.09
C GLU A 394 -2.47 -16.90 12.42
N ARG A 395 -3.65 -16.94 11.79
CA ARG A 395 -4.62 -18.04 11.98
C ARG A 395 -4.12 -19.39 11.52
N MET A 396 -3.10 -19.43 10.66
CA MET A 396 -2.46 -20.67 10.23
C MET A 396 -1.40 -21.16 11.22
N LEU A 397 -0.96 -20.30 12.15
CA LEU A 397 -0.03 -20.66 13.20
C LEU A 397 -0.75 -21.41 14.32
N GLU A 398 -0.14 -22.50 14.77
CA GLU A 398 -0.62 -23.22 15.95
C GLU A 398 -0.31 -22.42 17.23
N PRO A 399 -1.21 -22.42 18.24
CA PRO A 399 -0.95 -21.78 19.51
C PRO A 399 0.31 -22.33 20.17
N GLU A 400 1.11 -21.45 20.78
CA GLU A 400 2.27 -21.87 21.55
C GLU A 400 1.85 -22.21 22.98
N LYS A 401 2.33 -23.35 23.49
CA LYS A 401 2.21 -23.67 24.91
C LYS A 401 3.28 -22.89 25.67
N VAL A 402 2.87 -21.84 26.38
CA VAL A 402 3.76 -21.04 27.22
C VAL A 402 3.61 -21.49 28.67
N ARG A 403 4.74 -21.80 29.31
CA ARG A 403 4.80 -22.10 30.74
C ARG A 403 4.65 -20.80 31.54
N VAL A 404 3.73 -20.79 32.48
CA VAL A 404 3.56 -19.71 33.45
C VAL A 404 3.75 -20.29 34.85
N ASP A 405 4.82 -19.89 35.52
CA ASP A 405 5.06 -20.26 36.91
C ASP A 405 4.08 -19.50 37.82
N LEU A 406 3.38 -20.24 38.68
CA LEU A 406 2.31 -19.75 39.54
C LEU A 406 2.80 -19.49 40.97
N GLY A 407 3.72 -20.31 41.47
CA GLY A 407 4.19 -20.21 42.84
C GLY A 407 5.23 -21.25 43.23
N LYS A 408 5.79 -21.08 44.42
CA LYS A 408 6.78 -21.99 45.01
C LYS A 408 6.37 -22.36 46.41
N LEU A 409 6.52 -23.64 46.76
CA LEU A 409 6.16 -24.18 48.06
C LEU A 409 7.31 -24.97 48.65
N LYS A 410 7.49 -24.86 49.97
CA LYS A 410 8.44 -25.70 50.71
C LYS A 410 7.68 -26.82 51.40
N VAL A 411 8.09 -28.05 51.16
CA VAL A 411 7.50 -29.22 51.81
C VAL A 411 7.95 -29.25 53.27
N LEU A 412 6.98 -29.32 54.18
CA LEU A 412 7.21 -29.36 55.62
C LEU A 412 7.07 -30.76 56.19
N VAL A 413 6.08 -31.52 55.71
CA VAL A 413 5.75 -32.84 56.26
C VAL A 413 5.11 -33.73 55.20
N ILE A 414 5.30 -35.04 55.32
CA ILE A 414 4.63 -36.03 54.47
C ILE A 414 3.62 -36.81 55.31
N PHE A 415 2.35 -36.77 54.92
CA PHE A 415 1.27 -37.47 55.65
C PHE A 415 1.07 -38.89 55.16
N LYS A 416 1.13 -39.10 53.84
CA LYS A 416 0.87 -40.40 53.23
C LYS A 416 1.63 -40.54 51.93
N THR A 417 2.28 -41.70 51.74
CA THR A 417 2.91 -42.07 50.49
C THR A 417 2.26 -43.33 49.94
N SER A 418 1.94 -43.32 48.65
CA SER A 418 1.43 -44.44 47.87
C SER A 418 2.22 -44.52 46.56
N LYS A 419 1.96 -45.53 45.71
CA LYS A 419 2.82 -45.83 44.55
C LYS A 419 3.16 -44.60 43.70
N ASN A 420 2.14 -43.84 43.25
CA ASN A 420 2.30 -42.65 42.42
C ASN A 420 1.64 -41.40 43.03
N ARG A 421 1.20 -41.46 44.30
CA ARG A 421 0.48 -40.37 44.98
C ARG A 421 1.05 -40.11 46.35
N GLN A 422 1.13 -38.84 46.74
CA GLN A 422 1.55 -38.42 48.08
C GLN A 422 0.64 -37.32 48.61
N ILE A 423 0.36 -37.37 49.92
CA ILE A 423 -0.25 -36.25 50.64
C ILE A 423 0.88 -35.54 51.38
N VAL A 424 1.18 -34.32 50.96
CA VAL A 424 2.28 -33.52 51.51
C VAL A 424 1.73 -32.24 52.11
N GLY A 425 2.19 -31.89 53.32
CA GLY A 425 1.97 -30.57 53.91
C GLY A 425 3.09 -29.63 53.46
N ALA A 426 2.74 -28.54 52.80
CA ALA A 426 3.70 -27.57 52.31
C ALA A 426 3.23 -26.13 52.58
N ARG A 427 4.19 -25.23 52.76
CA ARG A 427 3.95 -23.79 52.91
C ARG A 427 4.21 -23.07 51.60
N VAL A 428 3.29 -22.20 51.18
CA VAL A 428 3.48 -21.34 50.01
C VAL A 428 4.48 -20.24 50.34
N ILE A 429 5.66 -20.26 49.71
CA ILE A 429 6.72 -19.26 49.91
C ILE A 429 6.48 -18.06 48.99
N GLU A 430 6.02 -18.32 47.78
CA GLU A 430 5.90 -17.35 46.71
C GLU A 430 4.69 -17.69 45.83
N GLY A 431 3.95 -16.67 45.38
CA GLY A 431 2.82 -16.83 44.47
C GLY A 431 1.64 -17.60 45.06
N GLU A 432 1.12 -18.54 44.29
CA GLU A 432 -0.05 -19.34 44.63
C GLU A 432 0.07 -20.80 44.16
N ILE A 433 -0.71 -21.69 44.78
CA ILE A 433 -0.98 -23.04 44.29
C ILE A 433 -2.46 -23.18 43.98
N ARG A 434 -2.80 -23.87 42.89
CA ARG A 434 -4.18 -24.17 42.51
C ARG A 434 -4.38 -25.66 42.27
N LYS A 435 -5.62 -26.11 42.48
CA LYS A 435 -6.03 -27.46 42.08
C LYS A 435 -5.86 -27.63 40.57
N GLY A 436 -5.32 -28.78 40.15
CA GLY A 436 -5.05 -29.08 38.73
C GLY A 436 -3.75 -28.49 38.18
N ALA A 437 -3.00 -27.69 38.94
CA ALA A 437 -1.71 -27.15 38.49
C ALA A 437 -0.64 -28.24 38.36
N LEU A 438 0.35 -28.00 37.48
CA LEU A 438 1.52 -28.86 37.33
C LEU A 438 2.59 -28.48 38.35
N ILE A 439 3.39 -29.46 38.77
CA ILE A 439 4.44 -29.28 39.77
C ILE A 439 5.75 -29.86 39.24
N GLU A 440 6.86 -29.14 39.45
CA GLU A 440 8.21 -29.68 39.39
C GLU A 440 8.78 -29.79 40.80
N VAL A 441 9.35 -30.94 41.12
CA VAL A 441 9.94 -31.22 42.44
C VAL A 441 11.44 -30.97 42.35
N PHE A 442 11.96 -30.10 43.22
CA PHE A 442 13.39 -29.82 43.35
C PHE A 442 13.90 -30.22 44.73
N ARG A 443 15.08 -30.85 44.75
CA ARG A 443 15.81 -31.21 45.97
C ARG A 443 17.27 -30.82 45.79
N ASP A 444 17.80 -30.03 46.71
CA ASP A 444 19.18 -29.50 46.65
C ASP A 444 19.50 -28.76 45.34
N GLY A 445 18.49 -28.08 44.78
CA GLY A 445 18.59 -27.35 43.52
C GLY A 445 18.43 -28.21 42.26
N GLU A 446 18.41 -29.54 42.37
CA GLU A 446 18.23 -30.45 41.23
C GLU A 446 16.76 -30.85 41.04
N LYS A 447 16.33 -30.91 39.78
CA LYS A 447 14.98 -31.37 39.42
C LYS A 447 14.88 -32.89 39.57
N ARG A 448 13.99 -33.34 40.45
CA ARG A 448 13.73 -34.78 40.72
C ARG A 448 12.60 -35.35 39.88
N GLY A 449 11.66 -34.53 39.42
CA GLY A 449 10.62 -34.96 38.49
C GLY A 449 9.44 -34.01 38.41
N ARG A 450 8.36 -34.48 37.77
CA ARG A 450 7.14 -33.70 37.53
C ARG A 450 5.92 -34.42 38.10
N GLY A 451 4.86 -33.67 38.33
CA GLY A 451 3.54 -34.21 38.65
C GLY A 451 2.46 -33.14 38.61
N ARG A 452 1.33 -33.43 39.21
CA ARG A 452 0.14 -32.57 39.23
C ARG A 452 -0.53 -32.52 40.60
N VAL A 453 -1.20 -31.41 40.87
CA VAL A 453 -2.05 -31.23 42.06
C VAL A 453 -3.42 -31.84 41.77
N ILE A 454 -3.75 -32.95 42.42
CA ILE A 454 -5.08 -33.58 42.32
C ILE A 454 -6.08 -32.87 43.21
N ASN A 455 -5.67 -32.52 44.43
CA ASN A 455 -6.52 -31.81 45.38
C ASN A 455 -5.68 -30.94 46.33
N LEU A 456 -6.30 -29.91 46.89
CA LEU A 456 -5.71 -29.04 47.92
C LEU A 456 -6.64 -28.98 49.12
N GLN A 457 -6.06 -29.00 50.31
CA GLN A 457 -6.77 -28.92 51.57
C GLN A 457 -6.14 -27.91 52.51
N LYS A 458 -6.96 -27.14 53.22
CA LYS A 458 -6.57 -26.27 54.32
C LYS A 458 -7.44 -26.59 55.53
N ASN A 459 -6.84 -26.88 56.67
CA ASN A 459 -7.55 -27.29 57.89
C ASN A 459 -8.58 -28.42 57.65
N LYS A 460 -8.21 -29.44 56.87
CA LYS A 460 -9.05 -30.59 56.47
C LYS A 460 -10.27 -30.24 55.61
N LYS A 461 -10.34 -29.04 55.03
CA LYS A 461 -11.37 -28.64 54.05
C LYS A 461 -10.73 -28.46 52.68
N ASP A 462 -11.41 -28.94 51.64
CA ASP A 462 -10.98 -28.76 50.26
C ASP A 462 -11.03 -27.29 49.86
N VAL A 463 -9.98 -26.82 49.18
CA VAL A 463 -9.84 -25.46 48.69
C VAL A 463 -9.38 -25.45 47.23
N GLU A 464 -9.78 -24.44 46.47
CA GLU A 464 -9.37 -24.27 45.06
C GLU A 464 -7.94 -23.70 44.94
N ARG A 465 -7.52 -22.90 45.92
CA ARG A 465 -6.27 -22.12 45.89
C ARG A 465 -5.66 -21.98 47.28
N GLY A 466 -4.34 -21.99 47.35
CA GLY A 466 -3.54 -21.51 48.49
C GLY A 466 -2.64 -20.35 48.08
N ILE A 467 -2.46 -19.36 48.96
CA ILE A 467 -1.66 -18.16 48.69
C ILE A 467 -0.41 -18.07 49.59
N LYS A 468 0.54 -17.21 49.22
CA LYS A 468 1.77 -16.95 49.96
C LYS A 468 1.53 -16.82 51.48
N GLY A 469 2.33 -17.55 52.25
CA GLY A 469 2.28 -17.59 53.72
C GLY A 469 1.37 -18.69 54.29
N GLU A 470 0.52 -19.32 53.48
CA GLU A 470 -0.41 -20.35 53.95
C GLU A 470 0.20 -21.75 53.91
N ASP A 471 -0.24 -22.58 54.86
CA ASP A 471 0.01 -24.02 54.88
C ASP A 471 -1.14 -24.75 54.19
N CYS A 472 -0.80 -25.64 53.25
CA CYS A 472 -1.75 -26.43 52.49
C CYS A 472 -1.33 -27.90 52.49
N GLY A 473 -2.31 -28.79 52.66
CA GLY A 473 -2.20 -30.20 52.34
C GLY A 473 -2.42 -30.38 50.84
N ILE A 474 -1.48 -31.02 50.15
CA ILE A 474 -1.48 -31.21 48.71
C ILE A 474 -1.56 -32.69 48.43
N LEU A 475 -2.61 -33.11 47.71
CA LEU A 475 -2.66 -34.43 47.12
C LEU A 475 -1.93 -34.36 45.77
N TYR A 476 -0.67 -34.78 45.78
CA TYR A 476 0.21 -34.84 44.62
C TYR A 476 0.09 -36.19 43.91
N GLU A 477 0.14 -36.17 42.58
CA GLU A 477 0.34 -37.36 41.75
C GLU A 477 1.46 -37.11 40.75
N GLY A 478 2.46 -37.99 40.70
CA GLY A 478 3.56 -37.85 39.76
C GLY A 478 4.65 -38.90 39.92
N GLU A 479 5.73 -38.71 39.17
CA GLU A 479 6.80 -39.69 38.99
C GLU A 479 7.84 -39.64 40.12
N ALA A 480 8.03 -38.45 40.72
CA ALA A 480 9.02 -38.24 41.77
C ALA A 480 8.41 -38.40 43.16
N LYS A 481 9.13 -39.07 44.06
CA LYS A 481 8.78 -39.10 45.48
C LYS A 481 9.26 -37.81 46.15
N ILE A 482 8.31 -36.99 46.56
CA ILE A 482 8.50 -35.79 47.36
C ILE A 482 9.02 -36.18 48.75
N ALA A 483 10.08 -35.51 49.20
CA ALA A 483 10.64 -35.58 50.55
C ALA A 483 10.40 -34.28 51.33
N GLU A 484 10.55 -34.33 52.66
CA GLU A 484 10.56 -33.13 53.48
C GLU A 484 11.74 -32.23 53.11
N GLY A 485 11.51 -30.92 53.08
CA GLY A 485 12.49 -29.93 52.62
C GLY A 485 12.51 -29.67 51.11
N ASP A 486 11.85 -30.51 50.29
CA ASP A 486 11.76 -30.30 48.85
C ASP A 486 11.09 -28.97 48.50
N LEU A 487 11.51 -28.37 47.39
CA LEU A 487 10.91 -27.17 46.80
C LEU A 487 10.01 -27.60 45.64
N LEU A 488 8.73 -27.25 45.72
CA LEU A 488 7.75 -27.49 44.67
C LEU A 488 7.57 -26.20 43.86
N VAL A 489 7.89 -26.24 42.57
CA VAL A 489 7.61 -25.14 41.64
C VAL A 489 6.31 -25.46 40.90
N VAL A 490 5.29 -24.64 41.12
CA VAL A 490 3.96 -24.80 40.53
C VAL A 490 3.86 -23.98 39.26
N TYR A 491 3.36 -24.57 38.19
CA TYR A 491 3.17 -23.91 36.92
C TYR A 491 1.90 -24.40 36.22
N LYS A 492 1.48 -23.63 35.21
CA LYS A 492 0.47 -24.04 34.25
C LYS A 492 0.99 -23.82 32.83
N GLU A 493 0.49 -24.62 31.89
CA GLU A 493 0.68 -24.36 30.46
C GLU A 493 -0.52 -23.56 29.96
N GLU A 494 -0.27 -22.36 29.43
CA GLU A 494 -1.28 -21.57 28.74
C GLU A 494 -1.07 -21.65 27.23
N MET A 495 -2.14 -21.79 26.47
CA MET A 495 -2.08 -21.61 25.02
C MET A 495 -2.10 -20.12 24.71
N ARG A 496 -0.96 -19.58 24.26
CA ARG A 496 -0.90 -18.22 23.70
C ARG A 496 -0.97 -18.29 22.18
N LYS A 497 -1.74 -17.38 21.58
CA LYS A 497 -1.72 -17.20 20.12
C LYS A 497 -0.32 -16.72 19.71
N LYS A 498 0.26 -17.35 18.69
CA LYS A 498 1.49 -16.85 18.07
C LYS A 498 1.14 -15.63 17.23
N GLU A 499 1.90 -14.55 17.45
CA GLU A 499 1.94 -13.41 16.54
C GLU A 499 3.05 -13.66 15.51
N LEU A 500 2.87 -13.08 14.32
CA LEU A 500 3.83 -13.16 13.21
C LEU A 500 5.09 -12.36 13.48
#